data_AF-A0A3C1CMG5-F1
#
_entry.id   AF-A0A3C1CMG5-F1
#
_cell.length_a   1.000
_cell.length_b   1.000
_cell.length_c   1.000
_cell.angle_alpha   90.00
_cell.angle_beta   90.00
_cell.angle_gamma   90.00
#
_symmetry.space_group_name_H-M   'P 1'
#
loop_
_entity.id
_entity.type
_entity.pdbx_description
1 polymer ?
#
loop_
_entity_poly.entity_id
_entity_poly.type
_entity_poly.pdbx_seq_one_letter_code
_entity_poly.pdbx_strand_id
1 'polypeptide(L)'
;MRGGTDPEVHEREDGYLEVGAGPELYVAPFEDWPAPEQRAMARVRGRALDVGCGSGRVALHLQNLGIDAVAADASPLAVRAARAKGVRRTRVASVQSLGASVGSFDTVLLMGNNAGIFGSPQRLRSTLGQWARRMHGGARLIAESTSPYGGGVPVLDPAYRRLNRTRGKMAGQLRLRVRYRQVASAWFSWLFVSERELRSLVEGTGWAWSEVLTGEPEEAFVAVLDKRC
;
A
#
# COMPACT_ATOMS: atom_id res chain seq x y z
N MET A 1 -7.33 21.92 -7.16
CA MET A 1 -8.15 21.89 -5.93
C MET A 1 -7.23 21.98 -4.73
N ARG A 2 -7.44 22.95 -3.83
CA ARG A 2 -6.94 22.85 -2.45
C ARG A 2 -7.80 21.78 -1.75
N GLY A 3 -7.19 20.89 -0.98
CA GLY A 3 -7.92 19.81 -0.30
C GLY A 3 -8.94 20.39 0.69
N GLY A 4 -10.15 19.84 0.69
CA GLY A 4 -11.15 20.13 1.72
C GLY A 4 -11.14 19.03 2.80
N THR A 5 -11.96 19.22 3.84
CA THR A 5 -12.07 18.31 4.99
C THR A 5 -13.02 17.14 4.77
N ASP A 6 -13.82 17.17 3.69
CA ASP A 6 -14.75 16.08 3.39
C ASP A 6 -13.97 14.76 3.15
N PRO A 7 -14.44 13.63 3.68
CA PRO A 7 -13.83 12.35 3.36
C PRO A 7 -14.12 11.95 1.91
N GLU A 8 -13.17 11.24 1.29
CA GLU A 8 -13.42 10.53 0.04
C GLU A 8 -14.43 9.39 0.22
N VAL A 9 -15.07 8.99 -0.88
CA VAL A 9 -15.97 7.84 -0.91
C VAL A 9 -15.40 6.79 -1.85
N HIS A 10 -15.23 5.57 -1.34
CA HIS A 10 -14.90 4.39 -2.12
C HIS A 10 -16.18 3.78 -2.70
N GLU A 11 -16.30 3.80 -4.02
CA GLU A 11 -17.39 3.14 -4.73
C GLU A 11 -16.88 1.85 -5.37
N ARG A 12 -17.53 0.72 -5.06
CA ARG A 12 -17.22 -0.60 -5.62
C ARG A 12 -18.12 -0.90 -6.82
N GLU A 13 -17.67 -1.80 -7.69
CA GLU A 13 -18.35 -2.14 -8.96
C GLU A 13 -19.79 -2.68 -8.82
N ASP A 14 -20.19 -3.10 -7.61
CA ASP A 14 -21.55 -3.56 -7.26
C ASP A 14 -22.43 -2.44 -6.70
N GLY A 15 -21.96 -1.19 -6.70
CA GLY A 15 -22.68 -0.03 -6.17
C GLY A 15 -22.52 0.17 -4.66
N TYR A 16 -21.73 -0.66 -3.97
CA TYR A 16 -21.41 -0.44 -2.56
C TYR A 16 -20.59 0.85 -2.40
N LEU A 17 -20.99 1.66 -1.42
CA LEU A 17 -20.35 2.92 -1.07
C LEU A 17 -19.81 2.83 0.35
N GLU A 18 -18.58 3.26 0.53
CA GLU A 18 -17.92 3.36 1.83
C GLU A 18 -17.26 4.71 1.95
N VAL A 19 -17.48 5.38 3.08
CA VAL A 19 -16.77 6.63 3.40
C VAL A 19 -15.36 6.24 3.83
N GLY A 20 -14.36 6.81 3.17
CA GLY A 20 -12.96 6.59 3.51
C GLY A 20 -12.61 7.13 4.90
N ALA A 21 -11.42 6.80 5.38
CA ALA A 21 -10.93 7.22 6.70
C ALA A 21 -10.82 8.74 6.85
N GLY A 22 -10.85 9.48 5.73
CA GLY A 22 -10.81 10.92 5.71
C GLY A 22 -9.39 11.49 5.79
N PRO A 23 -9.26 12.82 5.68
CA PRO A 23 -7.97 13.49 5.53
C PRO A 23 -7.04 13.32 6.75
N GLU A 24 -7.61 13.12 7.94
CA GLU A 24 -6.87 13.07 9.21
C GLU A 24 -5.84 11.92 9.22
N LEU A 25 -6.22 10.72 8.77
CA LEU A 25 -5.31 9.58 8.70
C LEU A 25 -4.14 9.84 7.73
N TYR A 26 -4.38 10.58 6.65
CA TYR A 26 -3.34 10.91 5.66
C TYR A 26 -2.38 11.99 6.14
N VAL A 27 -2.71 12.74 7.20
CA VAL A 27 -1.90 13.87 7.70
C VAL A 27 -1.46 13.71 9.15
N ALA A 28 -1.84 12.61 9.82
CA ALA A 28 -1.52 12.33 11.21
C ALA A 28 -0.01 12.41 11.49
N PRO A 29 0.39 13.00 12.62
CA PRO A 29 1.78 12.99 13.07
C PRO A 29 2.17 11.55 13.47
N PHE A 30 3.48 11.29 13.56
CA PHE A 30 4.00 9.92 13.66
C PHE A 30 3.54 9.19 14.93
N GLU A 31 3.44 9.92 16.04
CA GLU A 31 2.97 9.47 17.34
C GLU A 31 1.53 8.91 17.31
N ASP A 32 0.72 9.37 16.36
CA ASP A 32 -0.69 8.97 16.21
C ASP A 32 -0.87 7.85 15.18
N TRP A 33 0.20 7.36 14.56
CA TRP A 33 0.08 6.27 13.59
C TRP A 33 -0.28 4.96 14.29
N PRO A 34 -0.98 4.02 13.62
CA PRO A 34 -1.17 2.68 14.15
C PRO A 34 0.15 2.03 14.57
N ALA A 35 0.17 1.35 15.71
CA ALA A 35 1.39 0.76 16.27
C ALA A 35 2.18 -0.15 15.29
N PRO A 36 1.54 -0.95 14.42
CA PRO A 36 2.26 -1.71 13.39
C PRO A 36 3.03 -0.83 12.41
N GLU A 37 2.45 0.30 12.00
CA GLU A 37 3.08 1.24 11.08
C GLU A 37 4.27 1.95 11.75
N GLN A 38 4.13 2.37 13.00
CA GLN A 38 5.23 2.95 13.77
C GLN A 38 6.42 1.99 13.86
N ARG A 39 6.15 0.74 14.26
CA ARG A 39 7.19 -0.30 14.35
C ARG A 39 7.81 -0.62 12.99
N ALA A 40 7.03 -0.54 11.91
CA ALA A 40 7.54 -0.76 10.56
C ALA A 40 8.61 0.27 10.16
N MET A 41 8.50 1.52 10.61
CA MET A 41 9.52 2.54 10.32
C MET A 41 10.90 2.16 10.88
N ALA A 42 10.94 1.52 12.05
CA ALA A 42 12.18 0.99 12.64
C ALA A 42 12.79 -0.19 11.87
N ARG A 43 12.11 -0.73 10.85
CA ARG A 43 12.62 -1.81 9.98
C ARG A 43 13.16 -1.29 8.66
N VAL A 44 13.00 0.00 8.37
CA VAL A 44 13.55 0.65 7.18
C VAL A 44 15.07 0.69 7.27
N ARG A 45 15.73 0.35 6.17
CA ARG A 45 17.19 0.33 6.03
C ARG A 45 17.60 1.05 4.76
N GLY A 46 18.74 1.74 4.82
CA GLY A 46 19.34 2.39 3.66
C GLY A 46 18.39 3.35 2.94
N ARG A 47 18.48 3.37 1.61
CA ARG A 47 17.65 4.20 0.75
C ARG A 47 16.26 3.60 0.57
N ALA A 48 15.23 4.41 0.77
CA ALA A 48 13.84 3.97 0.83
C ALA A 48 12.98 4.46 -0.36
N LEU A 49 12.09 3.61 -0.85
CA LEU A 49 11.06 3.95 -1.83
C LEU A 49 9.67 3.76 -1.21
N ASP A 50 8.93 4.85 -1.05
CA ASP A 50 7.54 4.87 -0.56
C ASP A 50 6.57 4.83 -1.76
N VAL A 51 5.93 3.68 -2.00
CA VAL A 51 5.07 3.43 -3.18
C VAL A 51 3.60 3.61 -2.81
N GLY A 52 2.91 4.42 -3.61
CA GLY A 52 1.56 4.89 -3.28
C GLY A 52 1.58 5.90 -2.15
N CYS A 53 2.56 6.82 -2.16
CA CYS A 53 2.87 7.67 -1.00
C CYS A 53 1.72 8.59 -0.57
N GLY A 54 0.70 8.80 -1.41
CA GLY A 54 -0.38 9.73 -1.12
C GLY A 54 0.16 11.14 -0.86
N SER A 55 -0.22 11.73 0.27
CA SER A 55 0.30 13.04 0.68
C SER A 55 1.74 13.00 1.25
N GLY A 56 2.38 11.82 1.30
CA GLY A 56 3.81 11.68 1.59
C GLY A 56 4.17 11.60 3.08
N ARG A 57 3.25 11.21 3.97
CA ARG A 57 3.51 11.14 5.42
C ARG A 57 4.69 10.23 5.78
N VAL A 58 4.78 9.06 5.12
CA VAL A 58 5.86 8.08 5.32
C VAL A 58 7.19 8.62 4.82
N ALA A 59 7.25 9.06 3.56
CA ALA A 59 8.45 9.65 3.01
C ALA A 59 8.94 10.88 3.82
N LEU A 60 8.03 11.74 4.29
CA LEU A 60 8.38 12.91 5.11
C LEU A 60 8.95 12.51 6.47
N HIS A 61 8.36 11.51 7.13
CA HIS A 61 8.86 11.00 8.40
C HIS A 61 10.28 10.44 8.25
N LEU A 62 10.50 9.54 7.27
CA LEU A 62 11.82 8.96 7.00
C LEU A 62 12.86 10.05 6.66
N GLN A 63 12.44 11.05 5.86
CA GLN A 63 13.27 12.20 5.53
C GLN A 63 13.73 12.98 6.78
N ASN A 64 12.87 13.15 7.78
CA ASN A 64 13.20 13.84 9.03
C ASN A 64 14.15 13.03 9.92
N LEU A 65 14.17 11.70 9.76
CA LEU A 65 15.18 10.81 10.37
C LEU A 65 16.51 10.78 9.61
N GLY A 66 16.66 11.57 8.54
CA GLY A 66 17.86 11.60 7.70
C GLY A 66 17.96 10.48 6.68
N ILE A 67 16.91 9.67 6.52
CA ILE A 67 16.87 8.60 5.52
C ILE A 67 16.63 9.19 4.13
N ASP A 68 17.37 8.70 3.13
CA ASP A 68 17.11 9.03 1.72
C ASP A 68 15.84 8.33 1.23
N ALA A 69 14.70 8.99 1.39
CA ALA A 69 13.39 8.50 0.97
C ALA A 69 12.93 9.17 -0.34
N VAL A 70 12.47 8.34 -1.28
CA VAL A 70 11.79 8.77 -2.51
C VAL A 70 10.32 8.38 -2.43
N ALA A 71 9.42 9.35 -2.60
CA ALA A 71 7.98 9.11 -2.62
C ALA A 71 7.47 8.96 -4.05
N ALA A 72 6.74 7.89 -4.34
CA ALA A 72 6.18 7.61 -5.66
C ALA A 72 4.67 7.38 -5.57
N ASP A 73 3.91 8.05 -6.43
CA ASP A 73 2.46 7.85 -6.54
C ASP A 73 2.01 7.93 -8.00
N ALA A 74 0.99 7.15 -8.37
CA ALA A 74 0.41 7.20 -9.71
C ALA A 74 -0.37 8.51 -9.94
N SER A 75 -0.86 9.14 -8.88
CA SER A 75 -1.62 10.39 -8.92
C SER A 75 -0.69 11.61 -8.92
N PRO A 76 -0.69 12.43 -10.00
CA PRO A 76 0.05 13.69 -10.00
C PRO A 76 -0.41 14.66 -8.91
N LEU A 77 -1.66 14.55 -8.45
CA LEU A 77 -2.21 15.33 -7.34
C LEU A 77 -1.59 14.92 -6.01
N ALA A 78 -1.43 13.62 -5.75
CA ALA A 78 -0.79 13.10 -4.55
C ALA A 78 0.68 13.56 -4.47
N VAL A 79 1.43 13.41 -5.57
CA VAL A 79 2.82 13.89 -5.68
C VAL A 79 2.92 15.40 -5.43
N ARG A 80 1.99 16.21 -5.96
CA ARG A 80 1.95 17.65 -5.67
C ARG A 80 1.68 17.93 -4.19
N ALA A 81 0.78 17.18 -3.55
CA ALA A 81 0.51 17.33 -2.12
C ALA A 81 1.74 16.96 -1.27
N ALA A 82 2.43 15.86 -1.61
CA ALA A 82 3.66 15.46 -0.93
C ALA A 82 4.76 16.53 -1.03
N ARG A 83 4.95 17.12 -2.22
CA ARG A 83 5.89 18.26 -2.39
C ARG A 83 5.50 19.46 -1.55
N ALA A 84 4.21 19.81 -1.53
CA ALA A 84 3.71 20.93 -0.75
C ALA A 84 3.91 20.74 0.77
N LYS A 85 3.95 19.49 1.24
CA LYS A 85 4.27 19.12 2.63
C LYS A 85 5.77 19.03 2.92
N GLY A 86 6.64 19.28 1.94
CA GLY A 86 8.10 19.31 2.14
C GLY A 86 8.84 18.02 1.82
N VAL A 87 8.20 17.04 1.17
CA VAL A 87 8.92 15.85 0.67
C VAL A 87 9.83 16.27 -0.49
N ARG A 88 11.14 16.12 -0.30
CA ARG A 88 12.18 16.63 -1.23
C ARG A 88 12.25 15.81 -2.52
N ARG A 89 12.09 14.49 -2.44
CA ARG A 89 12.24 13.58 -3.59
C ARG A 89 10.92 12.88 -3.88
N THR A 90 10.31 13.23 -5.00
CA THR A 90 8.98 12.75 -5.37
C THR A 90 8.88 12.45 -6.86
N ARG A 91 8.15 11.40 -7.22
CA ARG A 91 7.98 10.94 -8.61
C ARG A 91 6.54 10.55 -8.89
N VAL A 92 6.03 10.97 -10.05
CA VAL A 92 4.77 10.42 -10.59
C VAL A 92 5.10 9.07 -11.23
N ALA A 93 4.69 7.98 -10.60
CA ALA A 93 4.94 6.61 -11.05
C ALA A 93 3.92 5.64 -10.44
N SER A 94 3.35 4.77 -11.26
CA SER A 94 2.59 3.62 -10.76
C SER A 94 3.53 2.48 -10.39
N VAL A 95 3.05 1.53 -9.57
CA VAL A 95 3.82 0.34 -9.17
C VAL A 95 4.40 -0.43 -10.36
N GLN A 96 3.67 -0.47 -11.48
CA GLN A 96 4.08 -1.14 -12.71
C GLN A 96 5.20 -0.39 -13.44
N SER A 97 5.23 0.93 -13.35
CA SER A 97 6.22 1.78 -14.02
C SER A 97 7.55 1.90 -13.25
N LEU A 98 7.62 1.43 -11.99
CA LEU A 98 8.83 1.51 -11.18
C LEU A 98 9.97 0.65 -11.73
N GLY A 99 9.66 -0.46 -12.41
CA GLY A 99 10.57 -1.19 -13.31
C GLY A 99 12.01 -1.33 -12.78
N ALA A 100 12.98 -0.78 -13.51
CA ALA A 100 14.41 -0.82 -13.19
C ALA A 100 14.80 0.03 -11.95
N SER A 101 14.06 1.11 -11.66
CA SER A 101 14.45 2.05 -10.61
C SER A 101 14.39 1.47 -9.20
N VAL A 102 13.66 0.37 -8.98
CA VAL A 102 13.62 -0.31 -7.68
C VAL A 102 14.99 -0.86 -7.26
N GLY A 103 15.88 -1.16 -8.21
CA GLY A 103 17.20 -1.72 -7.91
C GLY A 103 18.13 -0.80 -7.14
N SER A 104 17.83 0.51 -7.09
CA SER A 104 18.63 1.51 -6.36
C SER A 104 18.18 1.75 -4.92
N PHE A 105 17.30 0.91 -4.39
CA PHE A 105 16.72 1.05 -3.04
C PHE A 105 17.03 -0.18 -2.20
N ASP A 106 17.32 0.06 -0.93
CA ASP A 106 17.52 -0.96 0.08
C ASP A 106 16.18 -1.38 0.71
N THR A 107 15.21 -0.46 0.80
CA THR A 107 13.86 -0.73 1.31
C THR A 107 12.78 -0.19 0.37
N VAL A 108 11.76 -1.01 0.08
CA VAL A 108 10.52 -0.58 -0.57
C VAL A 108 9.37 -0.68 0.42
N LEU A 109 8.55 0.37 0.51
CA LEU A 109 7.41 0.48 1.41
C LEU A 109 6.09 0.53 0.61
N LEU A 110 5.10 -0.20 1.10
CA LEU A 110 3.70 -0.19 0.66
C LEU A 110 2.82 -0.01 1.92
N MET A 111 2.83 1.19 2.50
CA MET A 111 2.07 1.53 3.73
C MET A 111 0.66 2.06 3.42
N GLY A 112 -0.25 2.07 4.39
CA GLY A 112 -1.65 2.47 4.21
C GLY A 112 -2.41 1.47 3.36
N ASN A 113 -2.27 0.18 3.67
CA ASN A 113 -2.85 -0.94 2.93
C ASN A 113 -2.42 -1.02 1.43
N ASN A 114 -1.29 -0.42 1.06
CA ASN A 114 -0.83 -0.32 -0.33
C ASN A 114 -0.36 -1.65 -0.94
N ALA A 115 -0.30 -2.75 -0.19
CA ALA A 115 -0.22 -4.08 -0.80
C ALA A 115 -1.36 -4.32 -1.81
N GLY A 116 -2.51 -3.65 -1.63
CA GLY A 116 -3.63 -3.76 -2.55
C GLY A 116 -3.45 -3.09 -3.91
N ILE A 117 -2.46 -2.21 -4.11
CA ILE A 117 -2.20 -1.52 -5.39
C ILE A 117 -1.97 -2.51 -6.54
N PHE A 118 -1.47 -3.73 -6.25
CA PHE A 118 -1.29 -4.75 -7.27
C PHE A 118 -2.61 -5.21 -7.90
N GLY A 119 -3.72 -5.11 -7.17
CA GLY A 119 -5.08 -5.32 -7.67
C GLY A 119 -5.43 -6.75 -8.12
N SER A 120 -4.51 -7.69 -8.09
CA SER A 120 -4.72 -9.12 -8.40
C SER A 120 -3.52 -9.96 -7.96
N PRO A 121 -3.69 -11.23 -7.59
CA PRO A 121 -2.59 -12.09 -7.16
C PRO A 121 -1.52 -12.28 -8.25
N GLN A 122 -1.92 -12.37 -9.52
CA GLN A 122 -0.99 -12.55 -10.64
C GLN A 122 -0.07 -11.34 -10.79
N ARG A 123 -0.63 -10.12 -10.75
CA ARG A 123 0.16 -8.88 -10.82
C ARG A 123 1.06 -8.71 -9.61
N LEU A 124 0.59 -9.07 -8.40
CA LEU A 124 1.42 -9.05 -7.19
C LEU A 124 2.63 -9.97 -7.37
N ARG A 125 2.40 -11.25 -7.66
CA ARG A 125 3.47 -12.25 -7.85
C ARG A 125 4.47 -11.85 -8.94
N SER A 126 3.96 -11.45 -10.10
CA SER A 126 4.79 -11.03 -11.22
C SER A 126 5.65 -9.81 -10.88
N THR A 127 5.09 -8.82 -10.19
CA THR A 127 5.81 -7.59 -9.83
C THR A 127 6.84 -7.87 -8.74
N LEU A 128 6.49 -8.63 -7.70
CA LEU A 128 7.44 -9.02 -6.66
C LEU A 128 8.62 -9.82 -7.22
N GLY A 129 8.36 -10.79 -8.11
CA GLY A 129 9.41 -11.53 -8.80
C GLY A 129 10.30 -10.64 -9.66
N GLN A 130 9.71 -9.64 -10.33
CA GLN A 130 10.43 -8.64 -11.10
C GLN A 130 11.30 -7.72 -10.26
N TRP A 131 10.86 -7.35 -9.06
CA TRP A 131 11.63 -6.54 -8.12
C TRP A 131 12.76 -7.35 -7.50
N ALA A 132 12.50 -8.58 -7.06
CA ALA A 132 13.52 -9.47 -6.50
C ALA A 132 14.71 -9.66 -7.46
N ARG A 133 14.46 -9.80 -8.77
CA ARG A 133 15.53 -9.92 -9.78
C ARG A 133 16.39 -8.67 -9.96
N ARG A 134 15.89 -7.49 -9.58
CA ARG A 134 16.53 -6.20 -9.83
C ARG A 134 17.18 -5.60 -8.59
N MET A 135 16.65 -5.91 -7.42
CA MET A 135 17.18 -5.43 -6.15
C MET A 135 18.37 -6.28 -5.70
N HIS A 136 19.29 -5.71 -4.94
CA HIS A 136 20.45 -6.41 -4.41
C HIS A 136 20.05 -7.39 -3.29
N GLY A 137 20.93 -8.36 -2.97
CA GLY A 137 20.74 -9.25 -1.82
C GLY A 137 20.64 -8.45 -0.51
N GLY A 138 19.70 -8.82 0.37
CA GLY A 138 19.43 -8.09 1.61
C GLY A 138 18.47 -6.90 1.50
N ALA A 139 17.97 -6.60 0.29
CA ALA A 139 16.89 -5.64 0.10
C ALA A 139 15.61 -6.06 0.86
N ARG A 140 14.83 -5.07 1.30
CA ARG A 140 13.66 -5.25 2.14
C ARG A 140 12.40 -4.71 1.49
N LEU A 141 11.30 -5.42 1.69
CA LEU A 141 9.95 -4.99 1.34
C LEU A 141 9.10 -4.96 2.62
N ILE A 142 8.50 -3.81 2.90
CA ILE A 142 7.57 -3.60 4.00
C ILE A 142 6.21 -3.32 3.38
N ALA A 143 5.24 -4.21 3.61
CA ALA A 143 3.94 -4.14 2.96
C ALA A 143 2.81 -4.28 3.97
N GLU A 144 1.96 -3.27 4.01
CA GLU A 144 0.76 -3.25 4.84
C GLU A 144 -0.44 -3.76 4.04
N SER A 145 -1.24 -4.61 4.69
CA SER A 145 -2.49 -5.15 4.13
C SER A 145 -3.51 -5.36 5.24
N THR A 146 -4.78 -5.42 4.83
CA THR A 146 -5.92 -5.76 5.70
C THR A 146 -6.58 -7.06 5.25
N SER A 147 -6.99 -7.88 6.22
CA SER A 147 -7.70 -9.13 5.94
C SER A 147 -9.10 -8.86 5.35
N PRO A 148 -9.47 -9.46 4.21
CA PRO A 148 -10.82 -9.31 3.65
C PRO A 148 -11.90 -10.05 4.45
N TYR A 149 -11.52 -10.75 5.52
CA TYR A 149 -12.40 -11.58 6.34
C TYR A 149 -12.73 -10.95 7.71
N GLY A 150 -12.11 -9.82 8.04
CA GLY A 150 -12.35 -9.08 9.29
C GLY A 150 -13.60 -8.19 9.24
N GLY A 151 -13.85 -7.48 10.33
CA GLY A 151 -14.88 -6.45 10.45
C GLY A 151 -14.39 -5.03 10.11
N GLY A 152 -13.09 -4.88 9.87
CA GLY A 152 -12.44 -3.62 9.54
C GLY A 152 -12.74 -3.09 8.16
N VAL A 153 -12.16 -1.92 7.87
CA VAL A 153 -12.37 -1.19 6.63
C VAL A 153 -11.42 -1.70 5.53
N PRO A 154 -11.91 -2.11 4.35
CA PRO A 154 -13.31 -2.12 3.95
C PRO A 154 -14.05 -3.36 4.46
N VAL A 155 -15.31 -3.15 4.84
CA VAL A 155 -16.18 -4.28 5.17
C VAL A 155 -16.53 -5.00 3.87
N LEU A 156 -15.89 -6.16 3.67
CA LEU A 156 -16.23 -7.05 2.58
C LEU A 156 -17.36 -7.98 3.00
N ASP A 157 -18.55 -7.79 2.44
CA ASP A 157 -19.70 -8.65 2.72
C ASP A 157 -19.41 -10.12 2.30
N PRO A 158 -19.82 -11.13 3.10
CA PRO A 158 -19.64 -12.55 2.77
C PRO A 158 -20.17 -12.95 1.38
N ALA A 159 -21.28 -12.37 0.92
CA ALA A 159 -21.84 -12.60 -0.41
C ALA A 159 -20.92 -12.07 -1.51
N TYR A 160 -20.31 -10.90 -1.33
CA TYR A 160 -19.34 -10.37 -2.30
C TYR A 160 -18.10 -11.27 -2.41
N ARG A 161 -17.57 -11.72 -1.27
CA ARG A 161 -16.45 -12.68 -1.26
C ARG A 161 -16.79 -13.99 -1.98
N ARG A 162 -18.00 -14.51 -1.75
CA ARG A 162 -18.49 -15.72 -2.43
C ARG A 162 -18.61 -15.49 -3.94
N LEU A 163 -19.18 -14.35 -4.36
CA LEU A 163 -19.28 -13.97 -5.76
C LEU A 163 -17.90 -13.91 -6.44
N ASN A 164 -16.91 -13.30 -5.78
CA ASN A 164 -15.53 -13.28 -6.27
C ASN A 164 -14.99 -14.69 -6.53
N ARG A 165 -15.18 -15.61 -5.58
CA ARG A 165 -14.74 -17.00 -5.75
C ARG A 165 -15.44 -17.69 -6.93
N THR A 166 -16.75 -17.51 -7.09
CA THR A 166 -17.49 -18.06 -8.25
C THR A 166 -17.00 -17.52 -9.59
N ARG A 167 -16.40 -16.33 -9.60
CA ARG A 167 -15.79 -15.69 -10.77
C ARG A 167 -14.30 -16.02 -10.94
N GLY A 168 -13.75 -16.93 -10.14
CA GLY A 168 -12.32 -17.29 -10.17
C GLY A 168 -11.39 -16.21 -9.62
N LYS A 169 -11.91 -15.22 -8.88
CA LYS A 169 -11.12 -14.17 -8.21
C LYS A 169 -10.81 -14.55 -6.76
N MET A 170 -9.75 -13.96 -6.19
CA MET A 170 -9.56 -13.99 -4.73
C MET A 170 -10.69 -13.24 -4.03
N ALA A 171 -11.01 -13.66 -2.80
CA ALA A 171 -12.13 -13.11 -2.04
C ALA A 171 -12.05 -11.59 -1.85
N GLY A 172 -10.84 -11.07 -1.56
CA GLY A 172 -10.58 -9.64 -1.37
C GLY A 172 -10.26 -8.85 -2.65
N GLN A 173 -10.42 -9.43 -3.84
CA GLN A 173 -10.16 -8.70 -5.08
C GLN A 173 -11.34 -7.80 -5.46
N LEU A 174 -11.11 -6.50 -5.51
CA LEU A 174 -12.12 -5.48 -5.77
C LEU A 174 -11.88 -4.78 -7.11
N ARG A 175 -12.95 -4.20 -7.65
CA ARG A 175 -12.88 -3.09 -8.59
C ARG A 175 -13.60 -1.91 -7.97
N LEU A 176 -12.90 -0.80 -7.83
CA LEU A 176 -13.40 0.40 -7.14
C LEU A 176 -12.94 1.68 -7.82
N ARG A 177 -13.59 2.79 -7.49
CA ARG A 177 -13.15 4.15 -7.79
C ARG A 177 -13.31 5.03 -6.56
N VAL A 178 -12.48 6.07 -6.48
CA VAL A 178 -12.55 7.06 -5.41
C VAL A 178 -13.34 8.24 -5.90
N ARG A 179 -14.31 8.71 -5.11
CA ARG A 179 -15.09 9.92 -5.36
C ARG A 179 -14.75 10.98 -4.33
N TYR A 180 -14.68 12.21 -4.78
CA TYR A 180 -14.56 13.38 -3.93
C TYR A 180 -15.46 14.49 -4.47
N ARG A 181 -16.53 14.80 -3.73
CA ARG A 181 -17.60 15.70 -4.18
C ARG A 181 -18.12 15.27 -5.57
N GLN A 182 -18.00 16.14 -6.58
CA GLN A 182 -18.47 15.88 -7.95
C GLN A 182 -17.46 15.15 -8.83
N VAL A 183 -16.24 14.87 -8.34
CA VAL A 183 -15.17 14.25 -9.13
C VAL A 183 -15.04 12.77 -8.75
N ALA A 184 -14.81 11.91 -9.73
CA ALA A 184 -14.51 10.50 -9.52
C ALA A 184 -13.25 10.11 -10.30
N SER A 185 -12.45 9.22 -9.71
CA SER A 185 -11.34 8.60 -10.41
C SER A 185 -11.84 7.65 -11.51
N ALA A 186 -10.95 7.24 -12.41
CA ALA A 186 -11.17 6.02 -13.19
C ALA A 186 -11.34 4.81 -12.26
N TRP A 187 -12.01 3.77 -12.76
CA TRP A 187 -12.08 2.48 -12.07
C TRP A 187 -10.71 1.81 -12.05
N PHE A 188 -10.32 1.27 -10.90
CA PHE A 188 -9.11 0.48 -10.73
C PHE A 188 -9.37 -0.77 -9.90
N SER A 189 -8.42 -1.70 -9.92
CA SER A 189 -8.50 -2.91 -9.10
C SER A 189 -7.73 -2.73 -7.80
N TRP A 190 -8.24 -3.31 -6.72
CA TRP A 190 -7.56 -3.38 -5.43
C TRP A 190 -7.59 -4.81 -4.90
N LEU A 191 -6.61 -5.20 -4.11
CA LEU A 191 -6.51 -6.54 -3.56
C LEU A 191 -6.31 -6.51 -2.05
N PHE A 192 -7.33 -6.90 -1.30
CA PHE A 192 -7.20 -7.20 0.12
C PHE A 192 -6.76 -8.65 0.31
N VAL A 193 -5.73 -8.86 1.14
CA VAL A 193 -5.22 -10.20 1.47
C VAL A 193 -4.98 -10.33 2.96
N SER A 194 -5.40 -11.47 3.51
CA SER A 194 -4.98 -11.90 4.84
C SER A 194 -3.50 -12.24 4.87
N GLU A 195 -2.90 -12.28 6.07
CA GLU A 195 -1.50 -12.71 6.26
C GLU A 195 -1.21 -14.04 5.57
N ARG A 196 -2.10 -15.03 5.77
CA ARG A 196 -1.97 -16.37 5.18
C ARG A 196 -1.97 -16.32 3.65
N GLU A 197 -2.89 -15.56 3.06
CA GLU A 197 -2.94 -15.40 1.60
C GLU A 197 -1.70 -14.69 1.07
N LEU A 198 -1.23 -13.63 1.75
CA LEU A 198 -0.02 -12.93 1.34
C LEU A 198 1.21 -13.83 1.41
N ARG A 199 1.35 -14.66 2.46
CA ARG A 199 2.43 -15.66 2.56
C ARG A 199 2.45 -16.59 1.34
N SER A 200 1.31 -17.18 0.99
CA SER A 200 1.21 -18.05 -0.19
C SER A 200 1.50 -17.29 -1.49
N LEU A 201 1.11 -16.02 -1.59
CA LEU A 201 1.43 -15.19 -2.75
C LEU A 201 2.91 -14.85 -2.85
N VAL A 202 3.63 -14.72 -1.74
CA VAL A 202 5.06 -14.41 -1.71
C VAL A 202 5.93 -15.63 -2.08
N GLU A 203 5.46 -16.85 -1.87
CA GLU A 203 6.20 -18.07 -2.21
C GLU A 203 6.67 -18.08 -3.67
N GLY A 204 7.95 -18.36 -3.91
CA GLY A 204 8.53 -18.43 -5.26
C GLY A 204 8.73 -17.07 -5.94
N THR A 205 8.48 -15.94 -5.26
CA THR A 205 8.74 -14.59 -5.81
C THR A 205 10.17 -14.09 -5.57
N GLY A 206 11.01 -14.84 -4.85
CA GLY A 206 12.35 -14.42 -4.45
C GLY A 206 12.39 -13.60 -3.16
N TRP A 207 11.24 -13.32 -2.56
CA TRP A 207 11.12 -12.71 -1.23
C TRP A 207 10.91 -13.80 -0.16
N ALA A 208 11.49 -13.60 1.02
CA ALA A 208 11.32 -14.44 2.19
C ALA A 208 10.65 -13.63 3.31
N TRP A 209 9.81 -14.32 4.06
CA TRP A 209 9.13 -13.75 5.21
C TRP A 209 10.09 -13.57 6.37
N SER A 210 10.16 -12.38 6.95
CA SER A 210 11.03 -12.07 8.10
C SER A 210 10.23 -11.86 9.38
N GLU A 211 9.21 -11.01 9.34
CA GLU A 211 8.44 -10.59 10.52
C GLU A 211 7.02 -10.18 10.09
N VAL A 212 6.07 -10.25 11.02
CA VAL A 212 4.78 -9.57 10.92
C VAL A 212 4.56 -8.68 12.12
N LEU A 213 4.07 -7.48 11.86
CA LEU A 213 3.71 -6.52 12.86
C LEU A 213 2.19 -6.41 12.88
N THR A 214 1.58 -6.81 13.99
CA THR A 214 0.12 -6.73 14.23
C THR A 214 -0.19 -5.72 15.33
N GLY A 215 -1.35 -5.09 15.28
CA GLY A 215 -1.82 -4.15 16.29
C GLY A 215 -3.19 -4.58 16.79
N GLU A 216 -3.70 -3.89 17.81
CA GLU A 216 -5.09 -4.05 18.23
C GLU A 216 -5.94 -2.94 17.58
N PRO A 217 -7.04 -3.28 16.87
CA PRO A 217 -7.49 -4.63 16.53
C PRO A 217 -6.65 -5.28 15.41
N GLU A 218 -6.54 -6.62 15.41
CA GLU A 218 -5.66 -7.46 14.56
C GLU A 218 -5.93 -7.43 13.03
N GLU A 219 -6.73 -6.48 12.54
CA GLU A 219 -7.29 -6.56 11.18
C GLU A 219 -6.31 -6.11 10.09
N ALA A 220 -5.49 -5.09 10.40
CA ALA A 220 -4.40 -4.63 9.56
C ALA A 220 -3.06 -5.15 10.11
N PHE A 221 -2.18 -5.57 9.21
CA PHE A 221 -0.86 -6.04 9.54
C PHE A 221 0.18 -5.47 8.58
N VAL A 222 1.42 -5.37 9.05
CA VAL A 222 2.56 -5.02 8.21
C VAL A 222 3.47 -6.24 8.09
N ALA A 223 3.62 -6.75 6.88
CA ALA A 223 4.58 -7.80 6.55
C ALA A 223 5.96 -7.19 6.27
N VAL A 224 6.99 -7.77 6.87
CA VAL A 224 8.40 -7.47 6.57
C VAL A 224 8.98 -8.65 5.83
N LEU A 225 9.44 -8.41 4.61
CA LEU A 225 10.01 -9.40 3.71
C LEU A 225 11.45 -9.01 3.37
N ASP A 226 12.35 -9.96 3.39
CA ASP A 226 13.73 -9.76 2.93
C ASP A 226 13.94 -10.54 1.62
N LYS A 227 14.66 -9.94 0.67
CA LYS A 227 15.02 -10.61 -0.56
C LYS A 227 15.95 -11.78 -0.24
N ARG A 228 15.63 -12.97 -0.74
CA ARG A 228 16.50 -14.14 -0.64
C ARG A 228 17.84 -13.85 -1.32
N CYS A 229 18.91 -14.23 -0.64
CA CYS A 229 20.27 -14.21 -1.20
C CYS A 229 20.37 -15.12 -2.41
#